data_AF-A0ABD0NAX2-F1
#
_entry.id   AF-A0ABD0NAX2-F1
#
_cell.length_a   1.000
_cell.length_b   1.000
_cell.length_c   1.000
_cell.angle_alpha   90.00
_cell.angle_beta   90.00
_cell.angle_gamma   90.00
#
_symmetry.space_group_name_H-M   'P 1'
#
loop_
_entity.id
_entity.type
_entity.pdbx_description
1 polymer ?
#
loop_
_entity_poly.entity_id
_entity_poly.type
_entity_poly.pdbx_seq_one_letter_code
_entity_poly.pdbx_strand_id
1 'polypeptide(L)'
;MWEFRSMMFWRAVFAEFFGTMFFVFFGMGAALRWTSGPYHVFHTALCFGFAAATLIQSIGHISGGHINPAVTFAYLVGSQMSFFRAFFYICAQCAGAMAGAAALYGVTPNNMRGTLALNT
;
A
#
# COMPACT_ATOMS: atom_id res chain seq x y z
N MET A 1 -14.37 -19.35 -12.42
CA MET A 1 -14.88 -18.14 -13.12
C MET A 1 -16.11 -17.50 -12.46
N TRP A 2 -16.62 -18.03 -11.35
CA TRP A 2 -17.75 -17.47 -10.59
C TRP A 2 -17.33 -16.37 -9.60
N GLU A 3 -16.06 -16.37 -9.16
CA GLU A 3 -15.52 -15.39 -8.21
C GLU A 3 -15.58 -13.95 -8.74
N PHE A 4 -15.35 -13.73 -10.03
CA PHE A 4 -15.40 -12.40 -10.67
C PHE A 4 -16.79 -11.77 -10.71
N ARG A 5 -17.84 -12.59 -10.59
CA ARG A 5 -19.23 -12.09 -10.59
C ARG A 5 -19.67 -11.64 -9.21
N SER A 6 -18.88 -11.94 -8.17
CA SER A 6 -19.17 -11.56 -6.80
C SER A 6 -18.83 -10.08 -6.57
N MET A 7 -19.78 -9.35 -5.99
CA MET A 7 -19.53 -7.98 -5.53
C MET A 7 -18.48 -7.94 -4.40
N MET A 8 -18.37 -8.99 -3.59
CA MET A 8 -17.36 -9.07 -2.53
C MET A 8 -15.95 -9.16 -3.12
N PHE A 9 -15.77 -9.81 -4.26
CA PHE A 9 -14.48 -9.86 -4.95
C PHE A 9 -14.01 -8.45 -5.35
N TRP A 10 -14.87 -7.69 -6.03
CA TRP A 10 -14.51 -6.33 -6.45
C TRP A 10 -14.32 -5.38 -5.27
N ARG A 11 -15.14 -5.49 -4.22
CA ARG A 11 -14.94 -4.74 -2.97
C ARG A 11 -13.57 -5.03 -2.36
N ALA A 12 -13.14 -6.28 -2.38
CA ALA A 12 -11.83 -6.67 -1.88
C ALA A 12 -10.67 -6.13 -2.75
N VAL A 13 -10.81 -6.17 -4.08
CA VAL A 13 -9.82 -5.58 -5.00
C VAL A 13 -9.70 -4.07 -4.79
N PHE A 14 -10.82 -3.35 -4.65
CA PHE A 14 -10.81 -1.92 -4.34
C PHE A 14 -10.22 -1.63 -2.96
N ALA A 15 -10.51 -2.47 -1.96
CA ALA A 15 -9.91 -2.34 -0.64
C ALA A 15 -8.38 -2.46 -0.70
N GLU A 16 -7.84 -3.43 -1.45
CA GLU A 16 -6.38 -3.54 -1.66
C GLU A 16 -5.80 -2.32 -2.39
N PHE A 17 -6.48 -1.80 -3.41
CA PHE A 17 -6.06 -0.58 -4.10
C PHE A 17 -5.95 0.62 -3.14
N PHE A 18 -7.03 0.95 -2.42
CA PHE A 18 -7.04 2.09 -1.50
C PHE A 18 -6.13 1.85 -0.30
N GLY A 19 -6.06 0.61 0.20
CA GLY A 19 -5.14 0.21 1.26
C GLY A 19 -3.70 0.52 0.88
N THR A 20 -3.23 0.05 -0.28
CA THR A 20 -1.86 0.34 -0.72
C THR A 20 -1.65 1.81 -1.09
N MET A 21 -2.66 2.49 -1.64
CA MET A 21 -2.60 3.94 -1.92
C MET A 21 -2.32 4.75 -0.66
N PHE A 22 -3.09 4.54 0.41
CA PHE A 22 -2.88 5.24 1.67
C PHE A 22 -1.59 4.81 2.36
N PHE A 23 -1.25 3.52 2.30
CA PHE A 23 -0.01 3.00 2.88
C PHE A 23 1.23 3.69 2.28
N VAL A 24 1.29 3.79 0.94
CA VAL A 24 2.39 4.47 0.25
C VAL A 24 2.37 5.98 0.49
N PHE A 25 1.19 6.61 0.44
CA PHE A 25 1.05 8.05 0.70
C PHE A 25 1.60 8.44 2.08
N PHE A 26 1.15 7.77 3.15
CA PHE A 26 1.58 8.08 4.51
C PHE A 26 3.01 7.61 4.80
N GLY A 27 3.37 6.40 4.35
CA GLY A 27 4.70 5.85 4.57
C GLY A 27 5.79 6.68 3.90
N MET A 28 5.61 6.99 2.62
CA MET A 28 6.59 7.81 1.88
C MET A 28 6.53 9.26 2.29
N GLY A 29 5.36 9.79 2.63
CA GLY A 29 5.23 11.11 3.24
C GLY A 29 6.07 11.24 4.51
N ALA A 30 6.05 10.25 5.39
CA ALA A 30 6.86 10.25 6.62
C ALA A 30 8.37 10.05 6.38
N ALA A 31 8.74 9.44 5.25
CA ALA A 31 10.14 9.21 4.87
C ALA A 31 10.78 10.39 4.11
N LEU A 32 9.98 11.36 3.65
CA LEU A 32 10.50 12.57 3.01
C LEU A 32 11.38 13.37 3.98
N ARG A 33 12.36 14.07 3.42
CA ARG A 33 13.31 14.88 4.19
C ARG A 33 12.71 16.25 4.53
N TRP A 34 11.89 16.27 5.57
CA TRP A 34 11.19 17.48 6.02
C TRP A 34 12.09 18.54 6.66
N THR A 35 13.20 18.12 7.25
CA THR A 35 14.12 18.99 7.98
C THR A 35 15.58 18.67 7.63
N SER A 36 16.44 19.68 7.78
CA SER A 36 17.90 19.52 7.69
C SER A 36 18.39 18.75 8.92
N GLY A 37 19.18 17.71 8.72
CA GLY A 37 19.69 16.88 9.82
C GLY A 37 19.78 15.39 9.46
N PRO A 38 20.07 14.53 10.47
CA PRO A 38 20.07 13.08 10.31
C PRO A 38 18.65 12.55 10.10
N TYR A 39 18.54 11.39 9.43
CA TYR A 39 17.25 10.75 9.21
C TYR A 39 16.65 10.22 10.52
N HIS A 40 15.37 10.51 10.73
CA HIS A 40 14.61 10.03 11.89
C HIS A 40 14.04 8.62 11.64
N VAL A 41 14.92 7.62 11.56
CA VAL A 41 14.56 6.23 11.20
C VAL A 41 13.46 5.66 12.09
N PHE A 42 13.49 5.94 13.39
CA PHE A 42 12.46 5.49 14.35
C PHE A 42 11.06 6.07 14.03
N HIS A 43 11.00 7.35 13.67
CA HIS A 43 9.75 8.01 13.30
C HIS A 43 9.17 7.37 12.02
N THR A 44 10.00 7.20 10.99
CA THR A 44 9.57 6.56 9.75
C THR A 44 9.10 5.11 10.00
N ALA A 45 9.82 4.34 10.81
CA ALA A 45 9.44 2.98 11.17
C ALA A 45 8.08 2.93 11.89
N LEU A 46 7.83 3.83 12.85
CA LEU A 46 6.53 3.93 13.52
C LEU A 46 5.40 4.33 12.55
N CYS A 47 5.64 5.28 11.65
CA CYS A 47 4.63 5.69 10.66
C CYS A 47 4.24 4.54 9.74
N PHE A 48 5.21 3.80 9.21
CA PHE A 48 4.92 2.61 8.39
C PHE A 48 4.17 1.53 9.18
N GLY A 49 4.62 1.24 10.41
CA GLY A 49 4.00 0.25 11.28
C GLY A 49 2.55 0.59 11.63
N PHE A 50 2.29 1.83 12.06
CA PHE A 50 0.94 2.28 12.39
C PHE A 50 0.05 2.40 11.15
N ALA A 51 0.56 2.89 10.03
CA ALA A 51 -0.21 2.91 8.78
C ALA A 51 -0.65 1.51 8.37
N ALA A 52 0.26 0.52 8.41
CA ALA A 52 -0.09 -0.88 8.14
C ALA A 52 -1.14 -1.39 9.14
N ALA A 53 -0.93 -1.20 10.44
CA ALA A 53 -1.86 -1.68 11.48
C ALA A 53 -3.26 -1.06 11.33
N THR A 54 -3.35 0.26 11.12
CA THR A 54 -4.63 0.96 10.93
C THR A 54 -5.34 0.49 9.67
N LEU A 55 -4.63 0.32 8.56
CA LEU A 55 -5.23 -0.12 7.31
C LEU A 55 -5.70 -1.57 7.41
N ILE A 56 -4.87 -2.48 7.94
CA ILE A 56 -5.25 -3.88 8.17
C ILE A 56 -6.47 -3.97 9.09
N GLN A 57 -6.52 -3.19 10.17
CA GLN A 57 -7.70 -3.13 11.05
C GLN A 57 -8.95 -2.63 10.30
N SER A 58 -8.78 -1.67 9.39
CA SER A 58 -9.89 -1.01 8.68
C SER A 58 -10.44 -1.84 7.52
N ILE A 59 -9.59 -2.50 6.74
CA ILE A 59 -9.97 -3.21 5.50
C ILE A 59 -9.72 -4.72 5.55
N GLY A 60 -9.09 -5.25 6.61
CA GLY A 60 -8.76 -6.66 6.74
C GLY A 60 -9.98 -7.58 6.66
N HIS A 61 -11.10 -7.16 7.24
CA HIS A 61 -12.37 -7.91 7.15
C HIS A 61 -13.00 -7.93 5.75
N ILE A 62 -12.54 -7.07 4.83
CA ILE A 62 -13.05 -6.96 3.46
C ILE A 62 -12.18 -7.77 2.49
N SER A 63 -10.85 -7.60 2.53
CA SER A 63 -9.93 -8.19 1.56
C SER A 63 -8.93 -9.19 2.13
N GLY A 64 -8.75 -9.24 3.45
CA GLY A 64 -7.58 -9.85 4.10
C GLY A 64 -6.46 -8.83 4.38
N GLY A 65 -6.54 -7.61 3.81
CA GLY A 65 -5.63 -6.51 4.12
C GLY A 65 -4.18 -6.79 3.77
N HIS A 66 -3.89 -7.41 2.61
CA HIS A 66 -2.52 -7.78 2.26
C HIS A 66 -1.66 -6.54 2.03
N ILE A 67 -2.19 -5.55 1.31
CA ILE A 67 -1.59 -4.26 0.96
C ILE A 67 -0.15 -4.34 0.40
N ASN A 68 0.25 -5.53 -0.05
CA ASN A 68 1.62 -5.89 -0.39
C ASN A 68 1.64 -7.08 -1.38
N PRO A 69 2.28 -6.93 -2.55
CA PRO A 69 2.41 -8.00 -3.53
C PRO A 69 3.12 -9.25 -3.01
N ALA A 70 4.15 -9.10 -2.18
CA ALA A 70 4.90 -10.22 -1.61
C ALA A 70 4.05 -11.04 -0.63
N VAL A 71 3.25 -10.37 0.21
CA VAL A 71 2.29 -11.03 1.12
C VAL A 71 1.24 -11.77 0.32
N THR A 72 0.71 -11.14 -0.73
CA THR A 72 -0.28 -11.75 -1.63
C THR A 72 0.27 -12.98 -2.33
N PHE A 73 1.51 -12.91 -2.81
CA PHE A 73 2.19 -14.04 -3.42
C PHE A 73 2.44 -15.16 -2.41
N ALA A 74 2.81 -14.85 -1.17
CA ALA A 74 2.95 -15.85 -0.11
C ALA A 74 1.65 -16.61 0.15
N TYR A 75 0.50 -15.92 0.16
CA TYR A 75 -0.82 -16.55 0.29
C TYR A 75 -1.17 -17.44 -0.91
N LEU A 76 -0.76 -17.05 -2.12
CA LEU A 76 -0.93 -17.88 -3.31
C LEU A 76 -0.10 -19.18 -3.20
N VAL A 77 1.18 -19.08 -2.84
CA VAL A 77 2.06 -20.25 -2.66
C VAL A 77 1.59 -21.14 -1.51
N GLY A 78 1.06 -20.55 -0.44
CA GLY A 78 0.44 -21.26 0.69
C GLY A 78 -0.93 -21.87 0.38
N SER A 79 -1.39 -21.82 -0.87
CA SER A 79 -2.71 -22.30 -1.31
C SER A 79 -3.88 -21.70 -0.50
N GLN A 80 -3.69 -20.51 0.07
CA GLN A 80 -4.71 -19.77 0.81
C GLN A 80 -5.58 -18.91 -0.10
N MET A 81 -5.22 -18.78 -1.38
CA MET A 81 -5.89 -17.89 -2.31
C MET A 81 -5.82 -18.38 -3.76
N SER A 82 -6.85 -18.06 -4.57
CA SER A 82 -6.88 -18.39 -6.00
C SER A 82 -5.85 -17.57 -6.79
N PHE A 83 -5.28 -18.16 -7.85
CA PHE A 83 -4.34 -17.47 -8.74
C PHE A 83 -4.91 -16.16 -9.30
N PHE A 84 -6.18 -16.17 -9.71
CA PHE A 84 -6.82 -14.98 -10.24
C PHE A 84 -6.99 -13.89 -9.19
N ARG A 85 -7.43 -14.23 -7.97
CA ARG A 85 -7.51 -13.23 -6.90
C ARG A 85 -6.13 -12.66 -6.57
N ALA A 86 -5.09 -13.49 -6.54
CA ALA A 86 -3.71 -13.03 -6.37
C ALA A 86 -3.29 -12.03 -7.44
N PHE A 87 -3.54 -12.35 -8.70
CA PHE A 87 -3.23 -11.48 -9.81
C PHE A 87 -3.93 -10.12 -9.69
N PHE A 88 -5.25 -10.10 -9.45
CA PHE A 88 -6.01 -8.85 -9.31
C PHE A 88 -5.58 -8.03 -8.09
N TYR A 89 -5.26 -8.68 -6.97
CA TYR A 89 -4.73 -8.00 -5.78
C TYR A 89 -3.38 -7.35 -6.08
N ILE A 90 -2.45 -8.07 -6.70
CA ILE A 90 -1.12 -7.52 -7.05
C ILE A 90 -1.27 -6.33 -8.00
N CYS A 91 -2.10 -6.44 -9.03
CA CYS A 91 -2.38 -5.32 -9.94
C CYS A 91 -2.98 -4.11 -9.20
N ALA A 92 -3.94 -4.35 -8.30
CA ALA A 92 -4.57 -3.30 -7.49
C ALA A 92 -3.57 -2.63 -6.54
N GLN A 93 -2.70 -3.41 -5.89
CA GLN A 93 -1.66 -2.91 -4.99
C GLN A 93 -0.64 -2.07 -5.74
N CYS A 94 -0.15 -2.53 -6.91
CA CYS A 94 0.76 -1.75 -7.74
C CYS A 94 0.12 -0.44 -8.24
N ALA A 95 -1.14 -0.50 -8.71
CA ALA A 95 -1.88 0.69 -9.12
C ALA A 95 -2.12 1.66 -7.96
N GLY A 96 -2.46 1.13 -6.78
CA GLY A 96 -2.64 1.89 -5.54
C GLY A 96 -1.35 2.57 -5.12
N ALA A 97 -0.23 1.86 -5.15
CA ALA A 97 1.09 2.40 -4.84
C ALA A 97 1.45 3.58 -5.76
N MET A 98 1.24 3.43 -7.07
CA MET A 98 1.45 4.52 -8.03
C MET A 98 0.53 5.71 -7.75
N ALA A 99 -0.75 5.47 -7.47
CA ALA A 99 -1.70 6.53 -7.13
C ALA A 99 -1.32 7.26 -5.83
N GLY A 100 -0.88 6.53 -4.81
CA GLY A 100 -0.43 7.09 -3.53
C GLY A 100 0.82 7.95 -3.70
N ALA A 101 1.80 7.48 -4.48
CA ALA A 101 3.00 8.23 -4.81
C ALA A 101 2.68 9.48 -5.66
N ALA A 102 1.77 9.37 -6.63
CA ALA A 102 1.34 10.50 -7.45
C ALA A 102 0.59 11.55 -6.63
N ALA A 103 -0.30 11.13 -5.72
CA ALA A 103 -0.99 12.03 -4.80
C ALA A 103 0.00 12.74 -3.87
N LEU A 104 0.97 12.00 -3.31
CA LEU A 104 2.05 12.57 -2.49
C LEU A 104 2.84 13.61 -3.28
N TYR A 105 3.25 13.29 -4.51
CA TYR A 105 3.97 14.22 -5.38
C TYR A 105 3.17 15.50 -5.64
N GLY A 106 1.85 15.36 -5.89
CA GLY A 106 0.96 16.48 -6.16
C GLY A 106 0.80 17.45 -4.99
N VAL A 107 0.76 16.95 -3.76
CA VAL A 107 0.60 17.80 -2.56
C VAL A 107 1.92 18.25 -1.94
N THR A 108 3.04 17.61 -2.27
CA THR A 108 4.35 17.93 -1.69
C THR A 108 4.98 19.15 -2.39
N PRO A 109 5.49 20.15 -1.64
CA PRO A 109 6.22 21.30 -2.20
C PRO A 109 7.47 20.87 -2.99
N ASN A 110 7.79 21.56 -4.10
CA ASN A 110 8.87 21.20 -5.02
C ASN A 110 10.23 20.98 -4.34
N ASN A 111 10.57 21.82 -3.36
CA ASN A 111 11.82 21.76 -2.61
C ASN A 111 11.93 20.52 -1.69
N MET A 112 10.80 19.88 -1.37
CA MET A 112 10.72 18.75 -0.44
C MET A 112 10.58 17.40 -1.16
N ARG A 113 10.27 17.41 -2.47
CA ARG A 113 9.97 16.18 -3.24
C ARG A 113 11.17 15.23 -3.30
N GLY A 114 12.38 15.74 -3.50
CA GLY A 114 13.59 14.92 -3.68
C GLY A 114 13.35 13.77 -4.67
N THR A 115 13.75 12.57 -4.27
CA THR A 115 13.47 11.30 -4.98
C THR A 115 12.21 10.59 -4.48
N LEU A 116 11.27 11.29 -3.82
CA LEU A 116 10.11 10.70 -3.13
C LEU A 116 10.51 9.64 -2.10
N ALA A 117 11.61 9.88 -1.39
CA ALA A 117 12.18 8.99 -0.38
C ALA A 117 12.59 7.59 -0.92
N LEU A 118 12.98 7.52 -2.20
CA LEU A 118 13.68 6.36 -2.73
C LEU A 118 15.09 6.26 -2.14
N ASN A 119 15.45 5.06 -1.69
CA ASN A 119 16.80 4.73 -1.23
C ASN A 119 17.73 4.63 -2.45
N THR A 120 18.40 5.73 -2.79
CA THR A 120 19.46 5.80 -3.82
C THR A 120 20.82 5.92 -3.17
#